data_AF-A0A2H1FFX5-F1
#
_entry.id   AF-A0A2H1FFX5-F1
#
_cell.length_a   1.000
_cell.length_b   1.000
_cell.length_c   1.000
_cell.angle_alpha   90.00
_cell.angle_beta   90.00
_cell.angle_gamma   90.00
#
_symmetry.space_group_name_H-M   'P 1'
#
loop_
_entity.id
_entity.type
_entity.pdbx_description
1 polymer ?
#
loop_
_entity_poly.entity_id
_entity_poly.type
_entity_poly.pdbx_seq_one_letter_code
_entity_poly.pdbx_strand_id
1 'polypeptide(L)'
;MQFVNRIRRISTELMSTYKGKFDIDFTHNKQVLNEIAIVRSKGLKNEIAGYISSYLRRELEEQKEKESEVVAPDESVDETEEIEEQILN
;
A
#
# COMPACT_ATOMS: atom_id res chain seq x y z
N MET A 1 -18.02 -12.97 -21.34
CA MET A 1 -17.91 -11.51 -21.08
C MET A 1 -17.88 -11.32 -19.57
N GLN A 2 -16.69 -11.12 -18.99
CA GLN A 2 -16.55 -10.89 -17.55
C GLN A 2 -17.18 -9.52 -17.23
N PHE A 3 -18.32 -9.50 -16.54
CA PHE A 3 -18.88 -8.24 -16.01
C PHE A 3 -17.93 -7.73 -14.91
N VAL A 4 -16.92 -6.97 -15.30
CA VAL A 4 -16.06 -6.27 -14.35
C VAL A 4 -16.96 -5.31 -13.57
N ASN A 5 -17.02 -5.54 -12.26
CA ASN A 5 -17.84 -4.74 -11.35
C ASN A 5 -17.44 -3.26 -11.50
N ARG A 6 -18.40 -2.42 -11.92
CA ARG A 6 -18.13 -1.02 -12.34
C ARG A 6 -17.43 -0.21 -11.25
N ILE A 7 -17.75 -0.50 -9.99
CA ILE A 7 -17.11 0.12 -8.81
C ILE A 7 -15.61 -0.16 -8.79
N ARG A 8 -15.22 -1.42 -9.01
CA ARG A 8 -13.81 -1.81 -9.01
C ARG A 8 -13.04 -1.08 -10.11
N ARG A 9 -13.61 -1.03 -11.32
CA ARG A 9 -12.99 -0.32 -12.45
C ARG A 9 -12.77 1.16 -12.14
N ILE A 10 -13.81 1.86 -11.69
CA ILE A 10 -13.74 3.29 -11.37
C ILE A 10 -12.74 3.53 -10.24
N SER A 11 -12.76 2.68 -9.20
CA SER A 11 -11.86 2.84 -8.06
C SER A 11 -10.41 2.64 -8.47
N THR A 12 -10.10 1.63 -9.30
CA THR A 12 -8.74 1.41 -9.83
C THR A 12 -8.29 2.58 -10.70
N GLU A 13 -9.18 3.14 -11.52
CA GLU A 13 -8.88 4.32 -12.34
C GLU A 13 -8.57 5.55 -11.47
N LEU A 14 -9.36 5.78 -10.42
CA LEU A 14 -9.12 6.87 -9.46
C LEU A 14 -7.79 6.69 -8.71
N MET A 15 -7.49 5.49 -8.21
CA MET A 15 -6.22 5.22 -7.53
C MET A 15 -5.02 5.39 -8.47
N SER A 16 -5.16 4.98 -9.73
CA SER A 16 -4.11 5.13 -10.75
C SER A 16 -3.87 6.60 -11.12
N THR A 17 -4.93 7.39 -11.22
CA THR A 17 -4.87 8.82 -11.60
C THR A 17 -4.39 9.69 -10.44
N TYR A 18 -4.82 9.40 -9.21
CA TYR A 18 -4.54 10.17 -8.01
C TYR A 18 -3.72 9.37 -7.00
N LYS A 19 -2.52 8.94 -7.42
CA LYS A 19 -1.60 8.17 -6.57
C LYS A 19 -1.22 8.96 -5.32
N GLY A 20 -1.20 8.29 -4.17
CA GLY A 20 -0.81 8.89 -2.88
C GLY A 20 -1.86 9.83 -2.25
N LYS A 21 -3.03 10.00 -2.87
CA LYS A 21 -4.15 10.75 -2.27
C LYS A 21 -5.09 9.89 -1.44
N PHE A 22 -5.08 8.58 -1.65
CA PHE A 22 -5.92 7.64 -0.94
C PHE A 22 -5.10 6.89 0.11
N ASP A 23 -5.76 6.53 1.20
CA ASP A 23 -5.16 5.80 2.32
C ASP A 23 -6.12 4.70 2.82
N ILE A 24 -5.73 3.94 3.83
CA ILE A 24 -6.58 2.94 4.48
C ILE A 24 -7.78 3.58 5.19
N ASP A 25 -7.71 4.87 5.56
CA ASP A 25 -8.79 5.56 6.26
C ASP A 25 -9.99 5.87 5.35
N PHE A 26 -11.16 5.37 5.77
CA PHE A 26 -12.40 5.52 5.01
C PHE A 26 -12.92 6.96 4.97
N THR A 27 -12.73 7.72 6.07
CA THR A 27 -13.24 9.10 6.16
C THR A 27 -12.45 10.02 5.26
N HIS A 28 -11.12 9.90 5.28
CA HIS A 28 -10.20 10.60 4.38
C HIS A 28 -10.53 10.31 2.92
N ASN A 29 -10.70 9.04 2.55
CA ASN A 29 -11.05 8.66 1.18
C ASN A 29 -12.36 9.30 0.70
N LYS A 30 -13.36 9.44 1.58
CA LYS A 30 -14.61 10.14 1.24
C LYS A 30 -14.41 11.63 1.01
N GLN A 31 -13.54 12.28 1.78
CA GLN A 31 -13.21 13.69 1.61
C GLN A 31 -12.50 13.89 0.27
N VAL A 32 -11.47 13.07 -0.01
CA VAL A 32 -10.74 13.07 -1.28
C VAL A 32 -11.69 12.87 -2.46
N LEU A 33 -12.63 11.90 -2.37
CA LEU A 33 -13.64 11.69 -3.40
C LEU A 33 -14.54 12.92 -3.64
N ASN A 34 -14.82 13.74 -2.63
CA ASN A 34 -15.59 14.98 -2.81
C ASN A 34 -14.80 16.05 -3.54
N GLU A 35 -13.47 16.08 -3.35
CA GLU A 35 -12.59 17.07 -3.97
C GLU A 35 -12.32 16.73 -5.44
N ILE A 36 -12.12 15.45 -5.76
CA ILE A 36 -11.68 15.03 -7.09
C ILE A 36 -12.82 14.55 -8.01
N ALA A 37 -14.00 14.22 -7.46
CA ALA A 37 -15.09 13.63 -8.24
C ALA A 37 -16.50 14.08 -7.79
N ILE A 38 -17.35 14.41 -8.76
CA ILE A 38 -18.75 14.74 -8.49
C ILE A 38 -19.58 13.44 -8.41
N VAL A 39 -19.53 12.76 -7.26
CA VAL A 39 -20.34 11.56 -7.01
C VAL A 39 -21.68 11.95 -6.38
N ARG A 40 -22.74 11.86 -7.20
CA ARG A 40 -24.11 12.27 -6.83
C ARG A 40 -24.75 11.37 -5.77
N SER A 41 -24.52 10.06 -5.85
CA SER A 41 -25.12 9.10 -4.93
C SER A 41 -24.23 8.84 -3.71
N LYS A 42 -24.81 8.94 -2.52
CA LYS A 42 -24.16 8.61 -1.25
C LYS A 42 -23.73 7.13 -1.21
N GLY A 43 -24.58 6.22 -1.67
CA GLY A 43 -24.28 4.79 -1.71
C GLY A 43 -23.08 4.48 -2.60
N LEU A 44 -23.10 5.01 -3.83
CA LEU A 44 -22.00 4.86 -4.78
C LEU A 44 -20.66 5.37 -4.22
N LYS A 45 -20.69 6.53 -3.56
CA LYS A 45 -19.50 7.09 -2.92
C LYS A 45 -18.96 6.20 -1.81
N ASN A 46 -19.85 5.65 -0.98
CA ASN A 46 -19.47 4.73 0.08
C ASN A 46 -18.90 3.42 -0.48
N GLU A 47 -19.47 2.87 -1.55
CA GLU A 47 -18.96 1.67 -2.21
C GLU A 47 -17.56 1.87 -2.80
N ILE A 48 -17.33 3.01 -3.46
CA ILE A 48 -16.01 3.36 -4.01
C ILE A 48 -14.99 3.53 -2.87
N ALA A 49 -15.30 4.36 -1.87
CA ALA A 49 -14.42 4.57 -0.72
C ALA A 49 -14.12 3.26 0.03
N GLY A 50 -15.14 2.42 0.23
CA GLY A 50 -15.00 1.13 0.90
C GLY A 50 -14.15 0.13 0.11
N TYR A 51 -14.27 0.14 -1.22
CA TYR A 51 -13.41 -0.69 -2.08
C TYR A 51 -11.95 -0.22 -2.02
N ILE A 52 -11.70 1.09 -2.11
CA ILE A 52 -10.34 1.66 -2.03
C ILE A 52 -9.67 1.30 -0.70
N SER A 53 -10.33 1.56 0.44
CA SER A 53 -9.78 1.23 1.77
C SER A 53 -9.52 -0.27 1.96
N SER A 54 -10.38 -1.13 1.40
CA SER A 54 -10.19 -2.59 1.48
C SER A 54 -9.06 -3.08 0.56
N TYR A 55 -8.90 -2.44 -0.60
CA TYR A 55 -7.82 -2.75 -1.53
C TYR A 55 -6.45 -2.38 -0.95
N LEU A 56 -6.31 -1.17 -0.41
CA LEU A 56 -5.05 -0.69 0.17
C LEU A 56 -4.64 -1.48 1.43
N ARG A 57 -5.60 -1.89 2.26
CA ARG A 57 -5.31 -2.77 3.41
C ARG A 57 -4.73 -4.11 2.97
N ARG A 58 -5.31 -4.73 1.94
CA ARG A 58 -4.81 -5.99 1.41
C ARG A 58 -3.42 -5.83 0.79
N GLU A 59 -3.19 -4.74 0.06
CA GLU A 59 -1.88 -4.45 -0.52
C GLU A 59 -0.81 -4.25 0.56
N LEU A 60 -1.14 -3.57 1.67
CA LEU A 60 -0.24 -3.40 2.81
C LEU A 60 0.08 -4.73 3.51
N GLU A 61 -0.92 -5.60 3.70
CA GLU A 61 -0.73 -6.93 4.27
C GLU A 61 0.18 -7.79 3.37
N GLU A 62 -0.09 -7.82 2.06
CA GLU A 62 0.74 -8.53 1.07
C GLU A 62 2.19 -8.00 1.03
N GLN A 63 2.40 -6.69 1.21
CA GLN A 63 3.73 -6.09 1.29
C GLN A 63 4.44 -6.50 2.58
N LYS A 64 3.75 -6.45 3.72
CA LYS A 64 4.31 -6.82 5.02
C LYS A 64 4.68 -8.29 5.08
N GLU A 65 3.91 -9.17 4.46
CA GLU A 65 4.23 -10.60 4.35
C GLU A 65 5.50 -10.81 3.52
N LYS A 66 5.62 -10.15 2.37
CA LYS A 66 6.83 -10.21 1.53
C LYS A 66 8.06 -9.66 2.23
N GLU A 67 7.91 -8.58 2.98
CA GLU A 67 8.99 -7.94 3.74
C GLU A 67 9.40 -8.77 4.96
N SER A 68 8.48 -9.58 5.53
CA SER A 68 8.83 -10.54 6.58
C SER A 68 9.59 -11.77 6.08
N GLU A 69 9.48 -12.11 4.79
CA GLU A 69 10.17 -13.24 4.17
C GLU A 69 11.63 -12.92 3.75
N VAL A 70 11.98 -11.64 3.58
CA VAL A 70 13.36 -11.19 3.28
C VAL A 70 14.25 -10.93 4.52
N VAL A 71 13.75 -11.06 5.74
CA VAL A 71 14.48 -10.68 6.99
C VAL A 71 14.86 -11.87 7.90
N ALA A 72 14.89 -13.11 7.40
CA ALA A 72 15.52 -14.24 8.10
C ALA A 72 16.82 -14.67 7.38
N PRO A 73 17.90 -14.98 8.13
CA PRO A 73 19.20 -14.30 7.99
C PRO A 73 20.22 -15.09 7.18
N ASP A 74 20.92 -14.43 6.24
CA ASP A 74 22.25 -14.89 5.81
C ASP A 74 23.30 -14.18 6.67
N GLU A 75 23.53 -14.73 7.86
CA GLU A 75 24.83 -14.62 8.52
C GLU A 75 25.79 -15.52 7.72
N SER A 76 26.44 -14.96 6.71
CA SER A 76 27.71 -15.51 6.22
C SER A 76 28.83 -14.51 6.50
N VAL A 77 29.63 -14.91 7.49
CA VAL A 77 30.88 -14.34 7.94
C VAL A 77 31.84 -14.20 6.75
N ASP A 78 32.40 -13.02 6.51
CA ASP A 78 33.69 -12.90 5.81
C ASP A 78 34.68 -12.20 6.74
N GLU A 79 35.67 -12.99 7.11
CA GLU A 79 36.82 -12.69 7.95
C GLU A 79 37.76 -11.71 7.26
N THR A 80 37.71 -10.43 7.63
CA THR A 80 38.85 -9.47 7.59
C THR A 80 38.39 -8.29 8.44
N GLU A 81 39.01 -7.86 9.54
CA GLU A 81 40.40 -7.50 9.71
C GLU A 81 40.81 -7.73 11.18
N GLU A 82 41.54 -8.82 11.40
CA GLU A 82 42.25 -9.16 12.64
C GLU A 82 43.52 -8.28 12.81
N ILE A 83 43.42 -6.96 12.55
CA ILE A 83 44.59 -6.04 12.52
C ILE A 83 44.57 -4.97 13.63
N GLU A 84 43.51 -4.84 14.43
CA GLU A 84 43.50 -3.84 15.53
C GLU A 84 44.24 -4.24 16.82
N GLU A 85 44.89 -5.41 16.87
CA GLU A 85 45.70 -5.81 18.04
C GLU A 85 47.16 -5.28 18.01
N GLN A 86 47.51 -4.40 17.06
CA GLN A 86 48.88 -3.88 16.93
C GLN A 86 49.12 -2.43 17.38
N ILE A 87 48.16 -1.74 18.00
CA ILE A 87 48.39 -0.38 18.54
C ILE A 87 47.82 -0.23 19.96
N LEU A 88 48.46 -0.87 20.96
CA LEU A 88 48.86 -0.23 22.22
C LEU A 88 49.77 -1.15 23.05
N ASN A 89 50.95 -1.48 22.51
CA ASN A 89 52.13 -1.77 23.33
C ASN A 89 52.99 -0.52 23.42
#